data_AF-A0AA87B934-F1
#
_entry.id   AF-A0AA87B934-F1
#
_cell.length_a   1.000
_cell.length_b   1.000
_cell.length_c   1.000
_cell.angle_alpha   90.00
_cell.angle_beta   90.00
_cell.angle_gamma   90.00
#
_symmetry.space_group_name_H-M   'P 1'
#
loop_
_entity.id
_entity.type
_entity.pdbx_description
1 polymer ?
#
loop_
_entity_poly.entity_id
_entity_poly.type
_entity_poly.pdbx_seq_one_letter_code
_entity_poly.pdbx_strand_id
1 'polypeptide(L)'
;CSAPRFLPFGAAVLSLHQSLWRDVLRNDNPQDSNSVALFPNLLNSPVYPWWQISHLFTGSQRGGPEWEFFRENTLFNIDSCGVVINTFTELEQVHIDHVKKELGHKRVWVVGPVLRIHNSSTEPEEHGGISAVSRHDIVDWLDSREECSVVYVCFGSRTFLSGSQMKVLTCALELSGVTFVLSVGVPDARHMAPDQGKVPSGFMDEMGCEGGAF
;
A
#
# COMPACT_ATOMS: atom_id res chain seq x y z
N CYS A 1 4.75 -28.35 12.29
CA CYS A 1 4.98 -26.91 12.21
C CYS A 1 5.28 -26.57 10.74
N SER A 2 4.55 -25.65 10.12
CA SER A 2 4.67 -25.32 8.68
C SER A 2 5.82 -24.34 8.42
N ALA A 3 6.33 -24.28 7.18
CA ALA A 3 7.45 -23.42 6.82
C ALA A 3 7.23 -21.93 7.19
N PRO A 4 8.28 -21.16 7.52
CA PRO A 4 8.15 -19.75 7.81
C PRO A 4 7.45 -18.97 6.69
N ARG A 5 6.66 -17.97 7.05
CA ARG A 5 5.89 -17.16 6.09
C ARG A 5 6.50 -15.77 5.94
N PHE A 6 6.78 -15.39 4.71
CA PHE A 6 7.21 -14.04 4.37
C PHE A 6 6.01 -13.09 4.34
N LEU A 7 6.17 -11.93 4.97
CA LEU A 7 5.16 -10.89 5.09
C LEU A 7 5.75 -9.58 4.53
N PRO A 8 5.17 -9.04 3.45
CA PRO A 8 5.74 -7.88 2.75
C PRO A 8 5.44 -6.54 3.44
N PHE A 9 4.91 -6.55 4.67
CA PHE A 9 4.54 -5.36 5.44
C PHE A 9 5.23 -5.37 6.81
N GLY A 10 5.26 -4.20 7.46
CA GLY A 10 5.94 -3.97 8.73
C GLY A 10 5.33 -4.66 9.95
N ALA A 11 6.05 -4.60 11.07
CA ALA A 11 5.65 -5.23 12.34
C ALA A 11 4.39 -4.58 12.95
N ALA A 12 4.21 -3.27 12.79
CA ALA A 12 3.01 -2.56 13.24
C ALA A 12 1.77 -3.07 12.49
N VAL A 13 1.86 -3.12 11.16
CA VAL A 13 0.78 -3.61 10.28
C VAL A 13 0.50 -5.08 10.54
N LEU A 14 1.52 -5.91 10.78
CA LEU A 14 1.33 -7.29 11.16
C LEU A 14 0.49 -7.41 12.43
N SER A 15 0.81 -6.66 13.47
CA SER A 15 0.08 -6.72 14.75
C SER A 15 -1.40 -6.38 14.55
N LEU A 16 -1.68 -5.29 13.84
CA LEU A 16 -3.05 -4.88 13.51
C LEU A 16 -3.77 -5.91 12.65
N HIS A 17 -3.13 -6.39 11.58
CA HIS A 17 -3.67 -7.40 10.68
C HIS A 17 -4.04 -8.68 11.43
N GLN A 18 -3.17 -9.16 12.32
CA GLN A 18 -3.48 -10.35 13.12
C GLN A 18 -4.66 -10.13 14.05
N SER A 19 -4.74 -8.98 14.73
CA SER A 19 -5.89 -8.68 15.61
C SER A 19 -7.19 -8.60 14.80
N LEU A 20 -7.19 -7.96 13.62
CA LEU A 20 -8.37 -7.89 12.74
C LEU A 20 -8.92 -9.26 12.32
N TRP A 21 -8.05 -10.26 12.12
CA TRP A 21 -8.46 -11.62 11.74
C TRP A 21 -8.76 -12.56 12.91
N ARG A 22 -8.11 -12.34 14.07
CA ARG A 22 -8.39 -13.08 15.31
C ARG A 22 -9.66 -12.59 15.98
N ASP A 23 -9.76 -11.27 16.15
CA ASP A 23 -10.79 -10.60 16.91
C ASP A 23 -11.88 -10.13 15.95
N VAL A 24 -13.07 -10.73 16.08
CA VAL A 24 -14.23 -10.32 15.29
C VAL A 24 -14.69 -8.97 15.82
N LEU A 25 -14.19 -7.88 15.23
CA LEU A 25 -14.62 -6.50 15.53
C LEU A 25 -16.14 -6.38 15.45
N ARG A 26 -16.77 -5.73 16.42
CA ARG A 26 -18.20 -5.42 16.37
C ARG A 26 -18.37 -3.91 16.39
N ASN A 27 -19.30 -3.43 15.57
CA ASN A 27 -19.79 -2.07 15.69
C ASN A 27 -21.13 -2.13 16.41
N ASP A 28 -21.11 -1.78 17.69
CA ASP A 28 -22.30 -1.83 18.54
C ASP A 28 -23.27 -0.68 18.24
N ASN A 29 -22.84 0.36 17.51
CA ASN A 29 -23.67 1.50 17.12
C ASN A 29 -23.48 1.89 15.63
N PRO A 30 -23.94 1.07 14.67
CA PRO A 30 -23.70 1.30 13.25
C PRO A 30 -24.31 2.60 12.68
N GLN A 31 -25.23 3.24 13.41
CA GLN A 31 -25.83 4.52 13.02
C GLN A 31 -24.99 5.73 13.44
N ASP A 32 -24.02 5.55 14.33
CA ASP A 32 -23.12 6.61 14.77
C ASP A 32 -21.88 6.66 13.88
N SER A 33 -21.74 7.77 13.16
CA SER A 33 -20.59 8.06 12.30
C SER A 33 -19.27 8.21 13.08
N ASN A 34 -19.34 8.43 14.39
CA ASN A 34 -18.19 8.53 15.29
C ASN A 34 -17.87 7.21 16.00
N SER A 35 -18.52 6.10 15.62
CA SER A 35 -18.18 4.78 16.14
C SER A 35 -16.69 4.49 15.97
N VAL A 36 -16.09 3.79 16.94
CA VAL A 36 -14.66 3.46 16.97
C VAL A 36 -14.42 1.96 17.12
N ALA A 37 -13.30 1.49 16.57
CA ALA A 37 -12.75 0.17 16.80
C ALA A 37 -11.59 0.26 17.80
N LEU A 38 -11.63 -0.57 18.83
CA LEU A 38 -10.64 -0.64 19.90
C LEU A 38 -9.74 -1.86 19.71
N PHE A 39 -8.45 -1.68 19.92
CA PHE A 39 -7.46 -2.75 19.83
C PHE A 39 -6.64 -2.88 21.12
N PRO A 40 -7.26 -3.30 22.24
CA PRO A 40 -6.65 -3.24 23.57
C PRO A 40 -5.37 -4.08 23.69
N ASN A 41 -5.27 -5.16 22.92
CA ASN A 41 -4.13 -6.09 22.94
C ASN A 41 -2.94 -5.64 22.08
N LEU A 42 -3.10 -4.58 21.29
CA LEU A 42 -2.01 -4.02 20.51
C LEU A 42 -1.22 -3.00 21.34
N LEU A 43 0.03 -2.78 20.93
CA LEU A 43 0.88 -1.74 21.51
C LEU A 43 0.17 -0.38 21.53
N ASN A 44 0.14 0.28 22.70
CA ASN A 44 -0.55 1.56 22.96
C ASN A 44 -2.09 1.53 22.82
N SER A 45 -2.70 0.36 22.66
CA SER A 45 -4.15 0.18 22.58
C SER A 45 -4.85 1.17 21.63
N PRO A 46 -4.47 1.19 20.34
CA PRO A 46 -4.91 2.21 19.40
C PRO A 46 -6.43 2.14 19.18
N VAL A 47 -6.97 3.32 18.87
CA VAL A 47 -8.39 3.54 18.59
C VAL A 47 -8.50 4.14 17.21
N TYR A 48 -9.30 3.51 16.35
CA TYR A 48 -9.55 4.00 15.01
C TYR A 48 -11.03 4.28 14.82
N PRO A 49 -11.41 5.40 14.19
CA PRO A 49 -12.77 5.57 13.69
C PRO A 49 -13.18 4.40 12.80
N TRP A 50 -14.43 3.95 12.91
CA TRP A 50 -14.93 2.77 12.22
C TRP A 50 -14.78 2.86 10.70
N TRP A 51 -14.95 4.07 10.14
CA TRP A 51 -14.80 4.33 8.71
C TRP A 51 -13.34 4.21 8.20
N GLN A 52 -12.34 4.17 9.09
CA GLN A 52 -10.95 3.87 8.72
C GLN A 52 -10.67 2.37 8.63
N ILE A 53 -11.54 1.53 9.19
CA ILE A 53 -11.38 0.08 9.11
C ILE A 53 -11.78 -0.38 7.71
N SER A 54 -10.87 -1.13 7.07
CA SER A 54 -11.08 -1.65 5.71
C SER A 54 -12.43 -2.37 5.58
N HIS A 55 -13.12 -2.13 4.45
CA HIS A 55 -14.37 -2.80 4.10
C HIS A 55 -14.29 -4.33 4.11
N LEU A 56 -13.08 -4.91 4.02
CA LEU A 56 -12.88 -6.34 4.21
C LEU A 56 -13.35 -6.83 5.59
N PHE A 57 -13.28 -6.00 6.62
CA PHE A 57 -13.66 -6.34 8.00
C PHE A 57 -14.99 -5.73 8.44
N THR A 58 -15.54 -4.79 7.65
CA THR A 58 -16.78 -4.05 8.00
C THR A 58 -17.91 -4.25 6.99
N GLY A 59 -17.64 -4.86 5.83
CA GLY A 59 -18.60 -5.05 4.74
C GLY A 59 -19.61 -6.18 4.99
N SER A 60 -20.67 -6.18 4.19
CA SER A 60 -21.79 -7.14 4.29
C SER A 60 -21.41 -8.59 3.97
N GLN A 61 -20.33 -8.81 3.23
CA GLN A 61 -19.84 -10.15 2.86
C GLN A 61 -19.00 -10.81 3.96
N ARG A 62 -18.74 -10.10 5.06
CA ARG A 62 -18.00 -10.62 6.22
C ARG A 62 -18.67 -11.88 6.77
N GLY A 63 -17.85 -12.90 7.07
CA GLY A 63 -18.32 -14.22 7.51
C GLY A 63 -18.86 -15.10 6.38
N GLY A 64 -18.83 -14.62 5.13
CA GLY A 64 -19.08 -15.45 3.96
C GLY A 64 -17.91 -16.40 3.64
N PRO A 65 -18.09 -17.36 2.71
CA PRO A 65 -17.10 -18.40 2.43
C PRO A 65 -15.72 -17.86 2.02
N GLU A 66 -15.68 -16.85 1.16
CA GLU A 66 -14.42 -16.23 0.73
C GLU A 66 -13.72 -15.53 1.90
N TRP A 67 -14.48 -14.85 2.75
CA TRP A 67 -13.94 -14.16 3.91
C TRP A 67 -13.35 -15.14 4.93
N GLU A 68 -14.07 -16.22 5.25
CA GLU A 68 -13.56 -17.26 6.16
C GLU A 68 -12.35 -17.97 5.56
N PHE A 69 -12.31 -18.20 4.24
CA PHE A 69 -11.11 -18.74 3.59
C PHE A 69 -9.87 -17.85 3.81
N PHE A 70 -10.00 -16.53 3.62
CA PHE A 70 -8.89 -15.60 3.89
C PHE A 70 -8.51 -15.54 5.37
N ARG A 71 -9.51 -15.61 6.25
CA ARG A 71 -9.30 -15.65 7.70
C ARG A 71 -8.53 -16.89 8.11
N GLU A 72 -8.99 -18.08 7.74
CA GLU A 72 -8.34 -19.36 8.06
C GLU A 72 -6.91 -19.41 7.53
N ASN A 73 -6.68 -19.00 6.28
CA ASN A 73 -5.34 -18.93 5.72
C ASN A 73 -4.45 -17.97 6.51
N THR A 74 -4.98 -16.82 6.94
CA THR A 74 -4.23 -15.87 7.75
C THR A 74 -3.89 -16.45 9.13
N LEU A 75 -4.84 -17.08 9.81
CA LEU A 75 -4.61 -17.73 11.10
C LEU A 75 -3.56 -18.85 10.98
N PHE A 76 -3.66 -19.67 9.94
CA PHE A 76 -2.66 -20.71 9.65
C PHE A 76 -1.26 -20.15 9.37
N ASN A 77 -1.17 -18.97 8.74
CA ASN A 77 0.11 -18.30 8.52
C ASN A 77 0.77 -17.87 9.85
N ILE A 78 -0.03 -17.43 10.82
CA ILE A 78 0.44 -17.04 12.16
C ILE A 78 0.94 -18.24 12.95
N ASP A 79 0.35 -19.42 12.75
CA ASP A 79 0.73 -20.68 13.41
C ASP A 79 1.94 -21.38 12.76
N SER A 80 2.55 -20.77 11.74
CA SER A 80 3.74 -21.31 11.08
C SER A 80 4.98 -21.32 11.98
N CYS A 81 6.07 -21.98 11.56
CA CYS A 81 7.32 -22.01 12.33
C CYS A 81 7.96 -20.64 12.55
N GLY A 82 7.52 -19.64 11.80
CA GLY A 82 7.70 -18.25 12.16
C GLY A 82 7.42 -17.32 10.99
N VAL A 83 7.67 -16.05 11.22
CA VAL A 83 7.35 -14.97 10.29
C VAL A 83 8.62 -14.25 9.90
N VAL A 84 8.76 -13.99 8.60
CA VAL A 84 9.83 -13.18 8.02
C VAL A 84 9.21 -11.86 7.59
N ILE A 85 9.59 -10.77 8.23
CA ILE A 85 8.97 -9.45 8.11
C ILE A 85 9.90 -8.53 7.32
N ASN A 86 9.37 -7.88 6.28
CA ASN A 86 10.10 -6.90 5.50
C ASN A 86 10.12 -5.52 6.18
N THR A 87 10.88 -5.40 7.26
CA THR A 87 11.14 -4.15 7.98
C THR A 87 12.55 -4.17 8.57
N PHE A 88 12.96 -3.14 9.29
CA PHE A 88 14.25 -3.09 9.98
C PHE A 88 14.10 -2.43 11.36
N THR A 89 15.09 -2.67 12.21
CA THR A 89 15.06 -2.32 13.63
C THR A 89 14.86 -0.84 13.88
N GLU A 90 15.62 -0.01 13.17
CA GLU A 90 15.62 1.45 13.31
C GLU A 90 14.27 2.08 12.92
N LEU A 91 13.46 1.39 12.11
CA LEU A 91 12.13 1.86 11.71
C LEU A 91 11.03 1.46 12.71
N GLU A 92 11.06 0.22 13.21
CA GLU A 92 9.92 -0.37 13.93
C GLU A 92 10.27 -1.12 15.24
N GLN A 93 11.41 -0.84 15.88
CA GLN A 93 11.91 -1.56 17.08
C GLN A 93 10.81 -1.93 18.09
N VAL A 94 10.00 -0.95 18.51
CA VAL A 94 8.97 -1.17 19.55
C VAL A 94 7.89 -2.16 19.08
N HIS A 95 7.51 -2.10 17.81
CA HIS A 95 6.57 -3.05 17.21
C HIS A 95 7.19 -4.43 16.99
N ILE A 96 8.46 -4.49 16.59
CA ILE A 96 9.21 -5.74 16.43
C ILE A 96 9.29 -6.49 17.77
N ASP A 97 9.60 -5.78 18.86
CA ASP A 97 9.69 -6.37 20.20
C ASP A 97 8.32 -6.85 20.69
N HIS A 98 7.27 -6.08 20.42
CA HIS A 98 5.90 -6.50 20.71
C HIS A 98 5.54 -7.80 19.96
N VAL A 99 5.80 -7.88 18.65
CA VAL A 99 5.55 -9.10 17.86
C VAL A 99 6.39 -10.28 18.35
N LYS A 100 7.66 -10.06 18.72
CA LYS A 100 8.53 -11.10 19.30
C LYS A 100 8.01 -11.61 20.64
N LYS A 101 7.44 -10.75 21.46
CA LYS A 101 6.81 -11.13 22.73
C LYS A 101 5.56 -11.97 22.50
N GLU A 102 4.71 -11.58 21.55
CA GLU A 102 3.45 -12.26 21.23
C GLU A 102 3.65 -13.61 20.53
N LEU A 103 4.53 -13.68 19.52
CA LEU A 103 4.72 -14.88 18.71
C LEU A 103 5.87 -15.79 19.22
N GLY A 104 6.73 -15.25 20.07
CA GLY A 104 7.96 -15.88 20.54
C GLY A 104 9.20 -15.45 19.74
N HIS A 105 10.23 -14.99 20.46
CA HIS A 105 11.43 -14.37 19.89
C HIS A 105 12.12 -15.18 18.78
N LYS A 106 12.14 -16.52 18.90
CA LYS A 106 12.81 -17.41 17.95
C LYS A 106 12.03 -17.59 16.63
N ARG A 107 10.81 -17.08 16.54
CA ARG A 107 9.90 -17.22 15.39
C ARG A 107 9.81 -15.96 14.54
N VAL A 108 10.53 -14.88 14.88
CA VAL A 108 10.38 -13.59 14.20
C VAL A 108 11.72 -13.17 13.60
N TRP A 109 11.79 -13.14 12.27
CA TRP A 109 12.94 -12.66 11.52
C TRP A 109 12.59 -11.36 10.81
N VAL A 110 13.46 -10.37 10.98
CA VAL A 110 13.31 -9.05 10.36
C VAL A 110 14.46 -8.92 9.36
N VAL A 111 14.13 -8.75 8.08
CA VAL A 111 15.08 -8.91 6.96
C VAL A 111 15.09 -7.72 5.98
N GLY A 112 14.38 -6.65 6.31
CA GLY A 112 14.19 -5.51 5.44
C GLY A 112 15.35 -4.51 5.47
N PRO A 113 15.34 -3.55 4.52
CA PRO A 113 14.44 -3.50 3.38
C PRO A 113 14.83 -4.51 2.30
N VAL A 114 13.94 -5.46 2.02
CA VAL A 114 14.08 -6.41 0.90
C VAL A 114 13.60 -5.68 -0.34
N LEU A 115 14.56 -5.14 -1.09
CA LEU A 115 14.33 -4.52 -2.38
C LEU A 115 14.59 -5.55 -3.47
N ARG A 116 13.76 -5.53 -4.52
CA ARG A 116 14.05 -6.29 -5.74
C ARG A 116 15.11 -5.52 -6.52
N ILE A 117 16.37 -5.95 -6.42
CA ILE A 117 17.45 -5.40 -7.24
C ILE A 117 17.45 -6.15 -8.58
N HIS A 118 17.24 -5.42 -9.68
CA HIS A 118 17.46 -5.97 -11.01
C HIS A 118 18.98 -6.02 -11.27
N ASN A 119 19.51 -7.22 -11.49
CA ASN A 119 20.86 -7.35 -12.03
C ASN A 119 20.82 -6.90 -13.50
N SER A 120 21.72 -5.97 -13.87
CA SER A 120 21.85 -5.38 -15.21
C SER A 120 22.13 -6.38 -16.35
N SER A 121 22.34 -7.67 -16.02
CA SER A 121 22.73 -8.73 -16.96
C SER A 121 21.55 -9.53 -17.53
N THR A 122 20.34 -9.35 -17.01
CA THR A 122 19.12 -9.97 -17.51
C THR A 122 18.19 -8.86 -17.94
N GLU A 123 17.57 -8.99 -19.11
CA GLU A 123 16.54 -8.05 -19.54
C GLU A 123 15.59 -7.78 -18.38
N PRO A 124 15.25 -6.51 -18.11
CA PRO A 124 14.38 -6.20 -16.99
C PRO A 124 13.09 -6.98 -17.23
N GLU A 125 12.73 -7.90 -16.33
CA GLU A 125 11.37 -8.44 -16.30
C GLU A 125 10.44 -7.22 -16.35
N GLU A 126 9.68 -7.06 -17.44
CA GLU A 126 8.73 -5.97 -17.62
C GLU A 126 7.65 -6.11 -16.54
N HIS A 127 7.90 -5.52 -15.37
CA HIS A 127 6.94 -5.40 -14.29
C HIS A 127 6.35 -4.00 -14.34
N GLY A 128 5.03 -3.97 -14.56
CA GLY A 128 4.29 -2.77 -14.94
C GLY A 128 3.59 -3.04 -16.26
N GLY A 129 2.41 -2.47 -16.45
CA GLY A 129 1.76 -2.50 -17.77
C GLY A 129 2.59 -1.72 -18.80
N ILE A 130 2.10 -1.67 -20.03
CA ILE A 130 2.68 -0.83 -21.08
C ILE A 130 2.75 0.62 -20.57
N SER A 131 3.97 1.15 -20.46
CA SER A 131 4.20 2.56 -20.14
C SER A 131 4.13 3.37 -21.43
N ALA A 132 3.55 4.58 -21.34
CA ALA A 132 3.56 5.53 -22.45
C ALA A 132 4.95 6.15 -22.68
N VAL A 133 5.83 6.10 -21.67
CA VAL A 133 7.17 6.69 -21.68
C VAL A 133 8.20 5.60 -21.41
N SER A 134 9.31 5.60 -22.14
CA SER A 134 10.38 4.62 -21.92
C SER A 134 11.14 4.91 -20.61
N ARG A 135 11.72 3.87 -20.01
CA ARG A 135 12.57 4.03 -18.83
C ARG A 135 13.75 4.97 -19.10
N HIS A 136 14.34 4.88 -20.28
CA HIS A 136 15.50 5.68 -20.66
C HIS A 136 15.14 7.17 -20.68
N ASP A 137 14.01 7.53 -21.28
CA ASP A 137 13.59 8.94 -21.36
C ASP A 137 13.35 9.55 -19.96
N ILE A 138 12.78 8.78 -19.03
CA ILE A 138 12.56 9.25 -17.65
C ILE A 138 13.88 9.43 -16.92
N VAL A 139 14.83 8.50 -17.08
CA VAL A 139 16.14 8.59 -16.42
C VAL A 139 16.93 9.76 -16.97
N ASP A 140 17.01 9.91 -18.30
CA ASP A 140 17.71 11.04 -18.93
C ASP A 140 17.08 12.38 -18.54
N TRP A 141 15.75 12.44 -18.40
CA TRP A 141 15.08 13.63 -17.89
C TRP A 141 15.37 13.91 -16.42
N LEU A 142 15.39 12.89 -15.55
CA LEU A 142 15.73 13.05 -14.13
C LEU A 142 17.18 13.53 -13.96
N ASP A 143 18.11 13.02 -14.77
CA ASP A 143 19.52 13.42 -14.77
C ASP A 143 19.71 14.90 -15.19
N SER A 144 18.72 15.50 -15.84
CA SER A 144 18.72 16.93 -16.21
C SER A 144 18.20 17.87 -15.12
N ARG A 145 17.68 17.34 -14.00
CA ARG A 145 17.08 18.13 -12.91
C ARG A 145 18.03 18.28 -11.72
N GLU A 146 17.75 19.27 -10.87
CA GLU A 146 18.51 19.46 -9.64
C GLU A 146 18.26 18.30 -8.65
N GLU A 147 19.26 18.01 -7.82
CA GLU A 147 19.13 16.96 -6.82
C GLU A 147 17.97 17.25 -5.86
N CYS A 148 17.16 16.23 -5.57
CA CYS A 148 15.97 16.34 -4.72
C CYS A 148 14.91 17.37 -5.19
N SER A 149 14.89 17.77 -6.47
CA SER A 149 13.94 18.77 -6.98
C SER A 149 12.66 18.19 -7.61
N VAL A 150 12.55 16.87 -7.74
CA VAL A 150 11.46 16.18 -8.43
C VAL A 150 10.58 15.40 -7.46
N VAL A 151 9.27 15.59 -7.53
CA VAL A 151 8.28 14.86 -6.73
C VAL A 151 7.78 13.64 -7.50
N TYR A 152 7.92 12.45 -6.93
CA TYR A 152 7.28 11.24 -7.47
C TYR A 152 5.89 11.03 -6.85
N VAL A 153 4.86 10.97 -7.69
CA VAL A 153 3.46 10.77 -7.28
C VAL A 153 2.98 9.42 -7.80
N CYS A 154 2.63 8.51 -6.88
CA CYS A 154 2.16 7.16 -7.21
C CYS A 154 1.22 6.62 -6.13
N PHE A 155 0.11 6.01 -6.56
CA PHE A 155 -0.87 5.38 -5.68
C PHE A 155 -0.74 3.86 -5.63
N GLY A 156 0.34 3.31 -6.20
CA GLY A 156 0.56 1.87 -6.34
C GLY A 156 -0.31 1.22 -7.41
N SER A 157 -0.16 -0.09 -7.57
CA SER A 157 -0.79 -0.85 -8.66
C SER A 157 -2.27 -1.20 -8.45
N ARG A 158 -2.82 -0.93 -7.26
CA ARG A 158 -4.17 -1.37 -6.85
C ARG A 158 -5.13 -0.24 -6.50
N THR A 159 -4.68 1.00 -6.57
CA THR A 159 -5.50 2.17 -6.25
C THR A 159 -5.66 3.02 -7.51
N PHE A 160 -6.92 3.31 -7.85
CA PHE A 160 -7.27 4.08 -9.03
C PHE A 160 -8.12 5.27 -8.61
N LEU A 161 -7.77 6.45 -9.10
CA LEU A 161 -8.50 7.68 -8.82
C LEU A 161 -9.70 7.82 -9.74
N SER A 162 -10.80 8.39 -9.24
CA SER A 162 -11.93 8.80 -10.09
C SER A 162 -11.54 9.96 -11.03
N GLY A 163 -12.37 10.25 -12.03
CA GLY A 163 -12.17 11.42 -12.91
C GLY A 163 -12.11 12.74 -12.16
N SER A 164 -13.00 12.92 -11.19
CA SER A 164 -12.99 14.10 -10.33
C SER A 164 -11.72 14.21 -9.49
N GLN A 165 -11.25 13.10 -8.89
CA GLN A 165 -10.04 13.07 -8.09
C GLN A 165 -8.79 13.34 -8.93
N MET A 166 -8.68 12.70 -10.11
CA MET A 166 -7.55 12.92 -11.02
C MET A 166 -7.49 14.38 -11.47
N LYS A 167 -8.63 14.98 -11.85
CA LYS A 167 -8.70 16.39 -12.25
C LYS A 167 -8.24 17.34 -11.13
N VAL A 168 -8.65 17.08 -9.89
CA VAL A 168 -8.23 17.90 -8.74
C VAL A 168 -6.73 17.72 -8.48
N LEU A 169 -6.21 16.49 -8.55
CA LEU A 169 -4.78 16.21 -8.39
C LEU A 169 -3.94 16.93 -9.44
N THR A 170 -4.29 16.83 -10.72
CA THR A 170 -3.54 17.45 -11.81
C THR A 170 -3.56 18.98 -11.72
N CYS A 171 -4.71 19.57 -11.38
CA CYS A 171 -4.83 21.01 -11.16
C CYS A 171 -3.99 21.47 -9.96
N ALA A 172 -3.96 20.70 -8.86
CA ALA A 172 -3.12 21.02 -7.71
C ALA A 172 -1.62 20.94 -8.03
N LEU A 173 -1.20 19.95 -8.83
CA LEU A 173 0.18 19.82 -9.29
C LEU A 173 0.61 21.00 -10.15
N GLU A 174 -0.23 21.41 -11.12
CA GLU A 174 -0.01 22.60 -11.95
C GLU A 174 0.13 23.86 -11.10
N LEU A 175 -0.82 24.13 -10.21
CA LEU A 175 -0.81 25.32 -9.35
C LEU A 175 0.37 25.34 -8.36
N SER A 176 0.90 24.16 -8.00
CA SER A 176 2.04 24.07 -7.07
C SER A 176 3.36 24.48 -7.71
N GLY A 177 3.47 24.45 -9.04
CA GLY A 177 4.70 24.76 -9.77
C GLY A 177 5.86 23.80 -9.51
N VAL A 178 5.62 22.66 -8.83
CA VAL A 178 6.66 21.65 -8.60
C VAL A 178 6.99 20.90 -9.88
N THR A 179 8.24 20.42 -9.96
CA THR A 179 8.60 19.41 -10.96
C THR A 179 8.18 18.04 -10.45
N PHE A 180 7.48 17.24 -11.25
CA PHE A 180 6.97 15.93 -10.81
C PHE A 180 6.98 14.84 -11.87
N VAL A 181 6.89 13.59 -11.40
CA VAL A 181 6.58 12.39 -12.18
C VAL A 181 5.28 11.79 -11.62
N LEU A 182 4.23 11.71 -12.43
CA LEU A 182 2.92 11.18 -12.04
C LEU A 182 2.66 9.79 -12.65
N SER A 183 2.75 8.76 -11.82
CA SER A 183 2.45 7.38 -12.22
C SER A 183 0.94 7.12 -12.19
N VAL A 184 0.32 7.03 -13.38
CA VAL A 184 -1.11 6.71 -13.52
C VAL A 184 -1.31 5.24 -13.90
N GLY A 185 -1.95 4.48 -13.01
CA GLY A 185 -2.32 3.09 -13.29
C GLY A 185 -3.53 3.00 -14.22
N VAL A 186 -3.47 2.12 -15.23
CA VAL A 186 -4.63 1.74 -16.04
C VAL A 186 -5.26 0.49 -15.43
N PRO A 187 -6.57 0.49 -15.09
CA PRO A 187 -7.22 -0.69 -14.54
C PRO A 187 -7.22 -1.83 -15.57
N ASP A 188 -6.81 -3.03 -15.16
CA ASP A 188 -7.13 -4.26 -15.88
C ASP A 188 -8.66 -4.48 -15.85
N ALA A 189 -9.22 -5.22 -16.82
CA ALA A 189 -10.66 -5.45 -17.01
C ALA A 189 -11.39 -5.96 -15.75
N ARG A 190 -10.64 -6.50 -14.78
CA ARG A 190 -11.10 -7.00 -13.47
C ARG A 190 -11.39 -5.91 -12.44
N HIS A 191 -10.98 -4.66 -12.65
CA HIS A 191 -11.10 -3.54 -11.70
C HIS A 191 -11.87 -2.33 -12.28
N MET A 192 -12.74 -2.55 -13.28
CA MET A 192 -13.52 -1.46 -13.87
C MET A 192 -14.55 -0.89 -12.89
N ALA A 193 -14.21 0.23 -12.24
CA ALA A 193 -15.25 1.16 -11.76
C ALA A 193 -15.74 2.03 -12.94
N PRO A 194 -17.00 2.47 -12.94
CA PRO A 194 -17.59 3.20 -14.08
C PRO A 194 -17.10 4.66 -14.25
N ASP A 195 -16.46 5.27 -13.24
CA ASP A 195 -15.91 6.62 -13.27
C ASP A 195 -14.41 6.58 -12.94
N GLN A 196 -13.59 6.32 -13.95
CA GLN A 196 -12.13 6.23 -13.82
C GLN A 196 -11.47 7.49 -14.34
N GLY A 197 -10.54 8.03 -13.55
CA GLY A 197 -9.87 9.26 -13.89
C GLY A 197 -8.80 9.06 -14.94
N LYS A 198 -9.11 9.54 -16.14
CA LYS A 198 -8.10 9.82 -17.16
C LYS A 198 -7.45 11.16 -16.83
N VAL A 199 -6.15 11.27 -17.09
CA VAL A 199 -5.48 12.57 -17.13
C VAL A 199 -6.28 13.47 -18.08
N PRO A 200 -6.62 14.72 -17.69
CA PRO A 200 -7.37 15.62 -18.56
C PRO A 200 -6.66 15.79 -19.92
N SER A 201 -7.44 15.76 -21.01
CA SER A 201 -6.90 15.99 -22.35
C SER A 201 -6.28 17.38 -22.44
N GLY A 202 -5.03 17.48 -22.89
CA GLY A 202 -4.29 18.73 -22.98
C GLY A 202 -3.47 19.08 -21.73
N PHE A 203 -3.56 18.32 -20.63
CA PHE A 203 -2.78 18.59 -19.42
C PHE A 203 -1.26 18.60 -19.67
N MET A 204 -0.77 17.66 -20.50
CA MET A 204 0.65 17.61 -20.87
C MET A 204 1.05 18.78 -21.78
N ASP A 205 0.13 19.23 -22.65
CA ASP A 205 0.34 20.33 -23.59
C ASP A 205 0.32 21.70 -22.87
N GLU A 206 -0.56 21.86 -21.88
CA GLU A 206 -0.69 23.06 -21.03
C GLU A 206 0.50 23.24 -20.09
N MET A 207 1.08 22.13 -19.60
CA MET A 207 2.26 22.16 -18.73
C MET A 207 3.58 22.40 -19.49
N GLY A 208 3.55 22.32 -20.83
CA GLY A 208 4.72 22.40 -21.69
C GLY A 208 5.70 21.25 -21.44
N CYS A 209 5.89 20.38 -22.43
CA CYS A 209 6.85 19.25 -22.35
C CYS A 209 8.31 19.66 -22.08
N GLU A 210 8.63 20.96 -21.98
CA GLU A 210 9.96 21.47 -21.66
C GLU A 210 10.10 21.96 -20.19
N GLY A 211 9.02 22.04 -19.40
CA GLY A 211 9.01 22.73 -18.10
C GLY A 211 9.25 21.85 -16.87
N GLY A 212 8.36 20.89 -16.58
CA GLY A 212 8.35 20.28 -15.24
C GLY A 212 7.46 19.06 -14.97
N ALA A 213 6.96 18.35 -15.98
CA ALA A 213 6.06 17.21 -15.75
C ALA A 213 6.36 16.00 -16.64
N PHE A 214 6.29 14.81 -16.05
CA PHE A 214 6.26 13.49 -16.70
C PHE A 214 5.10 12.65 -16.16
#